data_AF-A0A1J3ECL5-F1
#
_entry.id   AF-A0A1J3ECL5-F1
#
_cell.length_a   1.000
_cell.length_b   1.000
_cell.length_c   1.000
_cell.angle_alpha   90.00
_cell.angle_beta   90.00
_cell.angle_gamma   90.00
#
_symmetry.space_group_name_H-M   'P 1'
#
loop_
_entity.id
_entity.type
_entity.pdbx_description
1 polymer ?
#
loop_
_entity_poly.entity_id
_entity_poly.type
_entity_poly.pdbx_seq_one_letter_code
_entity_poly.pdbx_strand_id
1 'polypeptide(L)'
;MFASSLLSSRQRSYDVFPSFSGHDVRRSFLSHLRCEFKRKGISTFVDDQITRSESIGHELVRAIRASRIGLVILTKNYASSSWCLDELLEIMEFRNDARKKVMTIFYD
;
A
#
# COMPACT_ATOMS: atom_id res chain seq x y z
N MET A 1 2.42 42.83 -0.61
CA MET A 1 2.64 41.62 0.21
C MET A 1 1.75 40.53 -0.35
N PHE A 2 2.29 39.63 -1.17
CA PHE A 2 1.52 38.52 -1.74
C PHE A 2 1.54 37.37 -0.73
N ALA A 3 0.36 36.97 -0.25
CA ALA A 3 0.21 35.74 0.50
C ALA A 3 0.43 34.57 -0.47
N SER A 4 1.66 34.04 -0.50
CA SER A 4 1.95 32.79 -1.19
C SER A 4 1.12 31.69 -0.53
N SER A 5 0.07 31.27 -1.24
CA SER A 5 -0.78 30.15 -0.88
C SER A 5 0.08 28.92 -0.65
N LEU A 6 0.09 28.42 0.60
CA LEU A 6 0.73 27.17 1.03
C LEU A 6 0.06 25.93 0.43
N LEU A 7 -0.45 26.00 -0.79
CA LEU A 7 -0.87 24.84 -1.56
C LEU A 7 0.38 24.21 -2.19
N SER A 8 1.32 23.81 -1.34
CA SER A 8 2.15 22.65 -1.66
C SER A 8 1.16 21.58 -2.09
N SER A 9 1.25 21.15 -3.34
CA SER A 9 0.50 20.02 -3.85
C SER A 9 0.64 18.91 -2.83
N ARG A 10 -0.40 18.68 -2.01
CA ARG A 10 -0.40 17.63 -0.99
C ARG A 10 -0.16 16.34 -1.76
N GLN A 11 1.10 15.90 -1.82
CA GLN A 11 1.45 14.54 -2.19
C GLN A 11 0.58 13.70 -1.26
N ARG A 12 -0.45 13.04 -1.81
CA ARG A 12 -1.38 12.25 -0.99
C ARG A 12 -0.53 11.24 -0.22
N SER A 13 -0.34 11.52 1.07
CA SER A 13 0.37 10.64 1.98
C SER A 13 -0.64 9.65 2.53
N TYR A 14 -0.32 8.37 2.44
CA TYR A 14 -1.11 7.32 3.07
C TYR A 14 -0.44 6.90 4.37
N ASP A 15 -1.23 6.49 5.36
CA ASP A 15 -0.66 5.87 6.55
C ASP A 15 -0.20 4.45 6.22
N VAL A 16 -1.00 3.71 5.44
CA VAL A 16 -0.76 2.30 5.13
C VAL A 16 -0.86 2.02 3.62
N PHE A 17 0.15 1.35 3.08
CA PHE A 17 0.09 0.66 1.79
C PHE A 17 -0.12 -0.84 2.03
N PRO A 18 -1.29 -1.41 1.68
CA PRO A 18 -1.50 -2.85 1.78
C PRO A 18 -1.00 -3.57 0.51
N SER A 19 -0.07 -4.51 0.67
CA SER A 19 0.33 -5.47 -0.38
C SER A 19 -0.29 -6.83 -0.09
N PHE A 20 -0.96 -7.41 -1.09
CA PHE A 20 -1.72 -8.63 -0.92
C PHE A 20 -2.04 -9.33 -2.25
N SER A 21 -2.14 -10.67 -2.19
CA SER A 21 -2.68 -11.47 -3.27
C SER A 21 -4.16 -11.15 -3.50
N GLY A 22 -4.49 -10.74 -4.73
CA GLY A 22 -5.86 -10.34 -5.08
C GLY A 22 -6.85 -11.50 -5.04
N HIS A 23 -6.35 -12.71 -5.26
CA HIS A 23 -7.13 -13.94 -5.28
C HIS A 23 -7.61 -14.36 -3.88
N ASP A 24 -6.83 -14.05 -2.83
CA ASP A 24 -6.99 -14.70 -1.53
C ASP A 24 -7.76 -13.86 -0.51
N VAL A 25 -7.50 -12.54 -0.43
CA VAL A 25 -7.95 -11.72 0.72
C VAL A 25 -8.87 -10.56 0.37
N ARG A 26 -9.10 -10.27 -0.92
CA ARG A 26 -9.89 -9.10 -1.36
C ARG A 26 -11.31 -9.07 -0.79
N ARG A 27 -11.99 -10.22 -0.69
CA ARG A 27 -13.42 -10.28 -0.32
C ARG A 27 -13.70 -10.39 1.17
N SER A 28 -12.77 -10.88 1.99
CA SER A 28 -13.00 -11.20 3.41
C SER A 28 -12.14 -10.34 4.34
N PHE A 29 -10.87 -10.68 4.48
CA PHE A 29 -9.99 -10.05 5.47
C PHE A 29 -9.72 -8.57 5.13
N LEU A 30 -9.39 -8.27 3.87
CA LEU A 30 -9.01 -6.93 3.46
C LEU A 30 -10.18 -5.94 3.57
N SER A 31 -11.41 -6.38 3.28
CA SER A 31 -12.60 -5.53 3.36
C SER A 31 -12.89 -5.11 4.80
N HIS A 32 -12.82 -6.05 5.75
CA HIS A 32 -12.94 -5.75 7.19
C HIS A 32 -11.80 -4.85 7.68
N LEU A 33 -10.56 -5.16 7.31
CA LEU A 33 -9.39 -4.36 7.70
C LEU A 33 -9.52 -2.90 7.24
N ARG A 34 -9.96 -2.69 5.99
CA ARG A 34 -10.20 -1.35 5.43
C ARG A 34 -11.33 -0.62 6.14
N CYS A 35 -12.39 -1.35 6.52
CA CYS A 35 -13.48 -0.77 7.30
C CYS A 35 -12.97 -0.26 8.66
N GLU A 36 -12.19 -1.08 9.37
CA GLU A 36 -11.64 -0.69 10.67
C GLU A 36 -10.60 0.44 10.57
N PHE A 37 -9.74 0.43 9.55
CA PHE A 37 -8.85 1.56 9.28
C PHE A 37 -9.62 2.85 9.04
N LYS A 38 -10.68 2.82 8.22
CA LYS A 38 -11.55 3.98 7.99
C LYS A 38 -12.19 4.45 9.31
N ARG A 39 -12.69 3.54 10.13
CA ARG A 39 -13.28 3.86 11.45
C ARG A 39 -12.28 4.51 12.41
N LYS A 40 -11.01 4.16 12.30
CA LYS A 40 -9.91 4.72 13.11
C LYS A 40 -9.27 5.96 12.49
N GLY A 41 -9.72 6.41 11.32
CA GLY A 41 -9.13 7.55 10.61
C GLY A 41 -7.74 7.26 10.01
N ILE A 42 -7.41 5.98 9.79
CA ILE A 42 -6.16 5.55 9.18
C ILE A 42 -6.33 5.58 7.65
N SER A 43 -5.52 6.41 6.99
CA SER A 43 -5.53 6.55 5.53
C SER A 43 -4.84 5.37 4.86
N THR A 44 -5.56 4.61 4.03
CA THR A 44 -5.00 3.47 3.30
C THR A 44 -5.09 3.66 1.80
N PHE A 45 -4.04 3.25 1.10
CA PHE A 45 -4.10 3.16 -0.35
C PHE A 45 -5.13 2.11 -0.79
N VAL A 46 -5.94 2.44 -1.80
CA VAL A 46 -6.99 1.58 -2.33
C VAL A 46 -6.66 1.21 -3.78
N ASP A 47 -6.29 -0.06 -3.97
CA ASP A 47 -5.87 -0.65 -5.25
C ASP A 47 -7.06 -1.11 -6.13
N ASP A 48 -8.31 -0.84 -5.73
CA ASP A 48 -9.51 -1.41 -6.37
C ASP A 48 -9.70 -0.98 -7.84
N GLN A 49 -8.96 0.03 -8.31
CA GLN A 49 -9.04 0.56 -9.69
C GLN A 49 -7.76 0.35 -10.51
N ILE A 50 -6.71 -0.23 -9.95
CA ILE A 50 -5.49 -0.49 -10.73
C ILE A 50 -5.65 -1.84 -11.43
N THR A 51 -5.68 -1.79 -12.75
CA THR A 51 -5.52 -2.97 -13.60
C THR A 51 -4.11 -3.50 -13.36
N ARG A 52 -4.01 -4.64 -12.66
CA ARG A 52 -2.73 -5.34 -12.47
C ARG A 52 -2.23 -5.80 -13.84
N SER A 53 -1.24 -5.11 -14.38
CA SER A 53 -0.56 -5.42 -15.64
C SER A 53 0.67 -6.30 -15.39
N GLU A 54 1.51 -6.51 -16.40
CA GLU A 54 2.75 -7.27 -16.27
C GLU A 54 3.84 -6.56 -15.45
N SER A 55 3.72 -5.24 -15.20
CA SER A 55 4.73 -4.46 -14.48
C SER A 55 4.12 -3.44 -13.52
N ILE A 56 4.79 -3.24 -12.38
CA ILE A 56 4.33 -2.31 -11.35
C ILE A 56 4.15 -0.89 -11.93
N GLY A 57 2.93 -0.37 -11.87
CA GLY A 57 2.64 0.95 -12.43
C GLY A 57 3.35 2.06 -11.65
N HIS A 58 3.75 3.13 -12.34
CA HIS A 58 4.37 4.32 -11.71
C HIS A 58 3.52 4.90 -10.56
N GLU A 59 2.20 4.79 -10.65
CA GLU A 59 1.28 5.23 -9.59
C GLU A 59 1.43 4.40 -8.32
N LEU A 60 1.66 3.10 -8.45
CA LEU A 60 1.78 2.19 -7.32
C LEU A 60 3.13 2.39 -6.61
N VAL A 61 4.23 2.56 -7.35
CA VAL A 61 5.53 2.95 -6.77
C VAL A 61 5.41 4.28 -6.01
N ARG A 62 4.68 5.26 -6.56
CA ARG A 62 4.42 6.53 -5.86
C ARG A 62 3.58 6.33 -4.59
N ALA A 63 2.57 5.46 -4.63
CA ALA A 63 1.74 5.15 -3.47
C ALA A 63 2.54 4.47 -2.36
N ILE A 64 3.39 3.49 -2.69
CA ILE A 64 4.34 2.87 -1.76
C ILE A 64 5.21 3.96 -1.16
N ARG A 65 5.86 4.77 -2.01
CA ARG A 65 6.79 5.83 -1.58
C ARG A 65 6.16 6.93 -0.72
N ALA A 66 4.87 7.21 -0.92
CA ALA A 66 4.10 8.20 -0.17
C ALA A 66 3.46 7.63 1.10
N SER A 67 3.59 6.33 1.35
CA SER A 67 3.04 5.68 2.54
C SER A 67 3.99 5.76 3.74
N ARG A 68 3.48 5.52 4.96
CA ARG A 68 4.29 5.44 6.19
C ARG A 68 4.54 3.99 6.61
N ILE A 69 3.58 3.11 6.34
CA ILE A 69 3.63 1.70 6.69
C ILE A 69 3.37 0.88 5.42
N GLY A 70 4.28 -0.04 5.09
CA GLY A 70 4.00 -1.14 4.17
C GLY A 70 3.43 -2.31 4.95
N LEU A 71 2.18 -2.69 4.68
CA LEU A 71 1.53 -3.84 5.30
C LEU A 71 1.49 -4.99 4.29
N VAL A 72 2.29 -6.02 4.54
CA VAL A 72 2.38 -7.21 3.67
C VAL A 72 1.51 -8.32 4.25
N ILE A 73 0.46 -8.70 3.52
CA ILE A 73 -0.44 -9.79 3.90
C ILE A 73 -0.03 -11.03 3.12
N LEU A 74 0.77 -11.88 3.76
CA LEU A 74 1.31 -13.11 3.18
C LEU A 74 0.26 -14.21 3.26
N THR A 75 -0.14 -14.72 2.10
CA THR A 75 -1.06 -15.84 1.89
C THR A 75 -0.38 -16.99 1.15
N LYS A 76 -0.99 -18.18 1.12
CA LYS A 76 -0.47 -19.32 0.35
C LYS A 76 -0.12 -18.97 -1.11
N ASN A 77 -0.92 -18.13 -1.77
CA ASN A 77 -0.70 -17.78 -3.18
C ASN A 77 0.01 -16.43 -3.39
N TYR A 78 0.51 -15.79 -2.32
CA TYR A 78 1.20 -14.50 -2.44
C TYR A 78 2.41 -14.58 -3.38
N ALA A 79 3.27 -15.58 -3.19
CA ALA A 79 4.46 -15.79 -4.00
C ALA A 79 4.15 -16.32 -5.41
N SER A 80 2.91 -16.70 -5.71
CA SER A 80 2.48 -17.12 -7.04
C SER A 80 2.18 -15.94 -7.97
N SER A 81 2.16 -14.71 -7.45
CA SER A 81 1.92 -13.49 -8.22
C SER A 81 3.20 -12.67 -8.34
N SER A 82 3.75 -12.56 -9.56
CA SER A 82 4.91 -11.69 -9.83
C SER A 82 4.65 -10.26 -9.37
N TRP A 83 3.43 -9.76 -9.59
CA TRP A 83 3.00 -8.45 -9.08
C TRP A 83 3.15 -8.30 -7.57
N CYS A 84 2.77 -9.31 -6.78
CA CYS A 84 2.94 -9.25 -5.32
C CYS A 84 4.43 -9.25 -4.93
N LEU A 85 5.29 -9.95 -5.68
CA LEU A 85 6.73 -9.95 -5.45
C LEU A 85 7.38 -8.61 -5.82
N ASP A 86 6.92 -7.96 -6.89
CA ASP A 86 7.37 -6.62 -7.28
C ASP A 86 6.96 -5.57 -6.24
N GLU A 87 5.73 -5.66 -5.72
CA GLU A 87 5.27 -4.84 -4.58
C GLU A 87 6.16 -5.05 -3.35
N LEU A 88 6.46 -6.30 -3.02
CA LEU A 88 7.32 -6.63 -1.88
C LEU A 88 8.73 -6.07 -2.05
N LEU A 89 9.30 -6.15 -3.25
CA LEU A 89 10.62 -5.60 -3.56
C LEU A 89 10.65 -4.08 -3.33
N GLU A 90 9.67 -3.35 -3.86
CA GLU A 90 9.58 -1.90 -3.66
C GLU A 90 9.37 -1.52 -2.19
N ILE A 91 8.58 -2.29 -1.44
CA ILE A 91 8.41 -2.10 0.02
C ILE A 91 9.73 -2.33 0.76
N MET A 92 10.53 -3.32 0.34
CA MET A 92 11.81 -3.63 0.97
C MET A 92 12.88 -2.59 0.66
N GLU A 93 12.95 -2.08 -0.57
CA GLU A 93 13.84 -0.97 -0.93
C GLU A 93 13.51 0.31 -0.14
N PHE A 94 12.22 0.52 0.11
CA PHE A 94 11.68 1.67 0.83
C PHE A 94 11.93 1.64 2.35
N ARG A 95 12.25 0.48 2.94
CA ARG A 95 12.50 0.32 4.38
C ARG A 95 13.78 1.03 4.86
N ASN A 96 14.63 1.46 3.93
CA ASN A 96 15.89 2.17 4.23
C ASN A 96 15.66 3.59 4.78
N ASP A 97 14.43 4.12 4.71
CA ASP A 97 14.04 5.38 5.37
C ASP A 97 13.48 5.10 6.77
N ALA A 98 14.17 5.62 7.79
CA ALA A 98 13.87 5.40 9.21
C ALA A 98 12.45 5.80 9.65
N ARG A 99 11.73 6.61 8.86
CA ARG A 99 10.35 7.01 9.16
C ARG A 99 9.31 6.00 8.67
N LYS A 100 9.75 4.97 7.95
CA LYS A 100 8.90 3.98 7.32
C LYS A 100 9.00 2.63 8.03
N LYS A 101 7.87 1.94 8.11
CA LYS A 101 7.78 0.63 8.79
C LYS A 101 7.21 -0.40 7.83
N VAL A 102 7.68 -1.64 7.96
CA VAL A 102 7.08 -2.80 7.30
C VAL A 102 6.45 -3.66 8.38
N MET A 103 5.18 -4.00 8.19
CA MET A 103 4.43 -4.92 9.05
C MET A 103 3.96 -6.10 8.22
N THR A 104 4.06 -7.30 8.77
CA THR A 104 3.64 -8.53 8.11
C THR A 104 2.46 -9.15 8.84
N ILE A 105 1.48 -9.64 8.07
CA ILE A 105 0.40 -10.50 8.54
C ILE A 105 0.54 -11.82 7.80
N PHE A 106 0.71 -12.91 8.52
CA PHE A 106 0.65 -14.25 7.97
C PHE A 106 -0.81 -14.70 8.01
N TYR A 107 -1.44 -14.77 6.85
CA TYR A 107 -2.85 -15.11 6.67
C TYR A 107 -2.96 -16.40 5.86
N ASP A 108 -3.83 -17.31 6.29
CA ASP A 108 -3.90 -18.71 5.87
C ASP A 108 -4.04 -18.92 4.35
#